data_AF-A0A317UMU9-F1
#
_entry.id   AF-A0A317UMU9-F1
#
_cell.length_a   1.000
_cell.length_b   1.000
_cell.length_c   1.000
_cell.angle_alpha   90.00
_cell.angle_beta   90.00
_cell.angle_gamma   90.00
#
_symmetry.space_group_name_H-M   'P 1'
#
loop_
_entity.id
_entity.type
_entity.pdbx_description
1 polymer ?
#
loop_
_entity_poly.entity_id
_entity_poly.type
_entity_poly.pdbx_seq_one_letter_code
_entity_poly.pdbx_strand_id
1 'polypeptide(L)'
;MRVQTVIASVFLGVGIATAAETCDNSYSEKDCNWEGTAPFCGASDHPVGYTDNGWTLVATTKYEDHLALELTGKISLECYEIYGSGCVTGWKNLWCPRMSF
;
A
#
# COMPACT_ATOMS: atom_id res chain seq x y z
N MET A 1 -55.97 -23.82 1.94
CA MET A 1 -54.97 -22.98 2.64
C MET A 1 -53.87 -22.67 1.64
N ARG A 2 -53.67 -21.39 1.27
CA ARG A 2 -52.64 -20.95 0.31
C ARG A 2 -51.39 -20.58 1.11
N VAL A 3 -50.29 -21.29 0.90
CA VAL A 3 -48.99 -20.97 1.48
C VAL A 3 -48.20 -20.19 0.43
N GLN A 4 -48.09 -18.87 0.62
CA GLN A 4 -47.21 -18.02 -0.18
C GLN A 4 -45.78 -18.15 0.35
N THR A 5 -44.89 -18.76 -0.42
CA THR A 5 -43.46 -18.79 -0.15
C THR A 5 -42.84 -17.46 -0.59
N VAL A 6 -42.47 -16.63 0.38
CA VAL A 6 -41.72 -15.40 0.15
C VAL A 6 -40.27 -15.79 -0.16
N ILE A 7 -39.85 -15.61 -1.41
CA ILE A 7 -38.46 -15.85 -1.84
C ILE A 7 -37.66 -14.63 -1.39
N ALA A 8 -36.93 -14.76 -0.28
CA ALA A 8 -36.00 -13.73 0.18
C ALA A 8 -34.74 -13.76 -0.72
N SER A 9 -34.63 -12.78 -1.62
CA SER A 9 -33.44 -12.58 -2.45
C SER A 9 -32.29 -12.07 -1.58
N VAL A 10 -31.37 -12.96 -1.22
CA VAL A 10 -30.10 -12.60 -0.58
C VAL A 10 -29.22 -11.95 -1.63
N PHE A 11 -29.11 -10.62 -1.60
CA PHE A 11 -28.10 -9.90 -2.36
C PHE A 11 -26.74 -10.18 -1.71
N LEU A 12 -25.96 -11.07 -2.32
CA LEU A 12 -24.54 -11.22 -2.04
C LEU A 12 -23.87 -9.90 -2.45
N GLY A 13 -23.64 -9.03 -1.47
CA GLY A 13 -22.82 -7.84 -1.66
C GLY A 13 -21.44 -8.29 -2.11
N VAL A 14 -21.10 -8.02 -3.37
CA VAL A 14 -19.73 -8.14 -3.86
C VAL A 14 -18.95 -7.00 -3.20
N GLY A 15 -18.30 -7.31 -2.09
CA GLY A 15 -17.28 -6.44 -1.54
C GLY A 15 -16.17 -6.34 -2.59
N ILE A 16 -16.08 -5.20 -3.25
CA ILE A 16 -14.87 -4.84 -3.99
C ILE A 16 -13.76 -4.74 -2.93
N ALA A 17 -12.99 -5.82 -2.78
CA ALA A 17 -11.68 -5.70 -2.19
C ALA A 17 -10.94 -4.72 -3.10
N THR A 18 -10.85 -3.46 -2.68
CA THR A 18 -9.77 -2.61 -3.17
C THR A 18 -8.53 -3.37 -2.75
N ALA A 19 -7.95 -4.13 -3.68
CA ALA A 19 -6.57 -4.50 -3.56
C ALA A 19 -5.89 -3.15 -3.36
N ALA A 20 -5.46 -2.87 -2.13
CA ALA A 20 -4.20 -2.17 -2.00
C ALA A 20 -3.31 -2.97 -2.94
N GLU A 21 -2.82 -2.35 -4.00
CA GLU A 21 -1.84 -2.94 -4.90
C GLU A 21 -0.64 -3.23 -3.99
N THR A 22 -0.72 -4.32 -3.26
CA THR A 22 0.34 -4.88 -2.45
C THR A 22 1.38 -5.13 -3.51
N CYS A 23 2.44 -4.32 -3.49
CA CYS A 23 3.62 -4.61 -4.29
C CYS A 23 3.87 -6.08 -4.04
N ASP A 24 3.74 -6.92 -5.06
CA ASP A 24 3.84 -8.37 -4.84
C ASP A 24 5.34 -8.70 -4.75
N ASN A 25 5.91 -8.24 -3.65
CA ASN A 25 7.27 -8.34 -3.12
C ASN A 25 7.64 -9.77 -2.71
N SER A 26 6.97 -10.77 -3.27
CA SER A 26 7.18 -12.18 -2.96
C SER A 26 8.23 -12.85 -3.87
N TYR A 27 8.62 -12.18 -4.96
CA TYR A 27 9.60 -12.68 -5.93
C TYR A 27 10.61 -11.57 -6.29
N SER A 28 11.79 -11.64 -5.65
CA SER A 28 13.17 -11.25 -6.05
C SER A 28 13.48 -10.09 -7.02
N GLU A 29 12.50 -9.40 -7.60
CA GLU A 29 12.65 -8.34 -8.62
C GLU A 29 11.52 -7.29 -8.51
N LYS A 30 11.18 -6.84 -7.30
CA LYS A 30 10.11 -5.84 -7.08
C LYS A 30 10.68 -4.59 -6.42
N ASP A 31 10.97 -3.60 -7.24
CA ASP A 31 11.65 -2.36 -6.87
C ASP A 31 10.88 -1.56 -5.80
N CYS A 32 11.09 -1.85 -4.52
CA CYS A 32 10.68 -0.97 -3.44
C CYS A 32 11.55 0.30 -3.51
N ASN A 33 10.96 1.46 -3.79
CA ASN A 33 11.69 2.72 -3.85
C ASN A 33 11.22 3.70 -2.77
N TRP A 34 12.06 3.91 -1.75
CA TRP A 34 11.81 4.90 -0.71
C TRP A 34 12.26 6.29 -1.17
N GLU A 35 11.29 7.14 -1.50
CA GLU A 35 11.50 8.56 -1.76
C GLU A 35 11.72 9.30 -0.44
N GLY A 36 12.75 10.14 -0.38
CA GLY A 36 13.11 10.96 0.77
C GLY A 36 14.42 10.49 1.42
N THR A 37 15.33 11.43 1.70
CA THR A 37 16.69 11.11 2.13
C THR A 37 16.91 11.46 3.60
N ALA A 38 17.44 10.52 4.37
CA ALA A 38 17.81 10.77 5.76
C ALA A 38 19.06 11.69 5.84
N PRO A 39 19.22 12.47 6.92
CA PRO A 39 18.36 12.54 8.10
C PRO A 39 17.15 13.49 7.95
N PHE A 40 17.12 14.34 6.92
CA PHE A 40 16.06 15.33 6.70
C PHE A 40 15.13 14.86 5.57
N CYS A 41 14.14 14.03 5.88
CA CYS A 41 13.28 13.45 4.85
C CYS A 41 12.22 14.45 4.40
N GLY A 42 12.03 14.58 3.10
CA GLY A 42 11.11 15.55 2.49
C GLY A 42 10.49 14.94 1.24
N ALA A 43 9.84 13.79 1.41
CA ALA A 43 9.09 13.18 0.32
C ALA A 43 7.90 14.06 -0.09
N SER A 44 7.45 13.90 -1.32
CA SER A 44 6.27 14.55 -1.87
C SER A 44 5.00 14.32 -1.03
N ASP A 45 4.02 15.23 -1.13
CA ASP A 45 2.72 15.13 -0.41
C ASP A 45 1.62 14.52 -1.29
N HIS A 46 2.00 13.56 -2.15
CA HIS A 46 1.04 12.84 -2.97
C HIS A 46 0.24 11.85 -2.10
N PRO A 47 -1.07 11.68 -2.36
CA PRO A 47 -1.87 10.68 -1.66
C PRO A 47 -1.45 9.26 -2.06
N VAL A 48 -1.67 8.29 -1.15
CA VAL A 48 -1.55 6.86 -1.48
C VAL A 48 -2.48 6.52 -2.65
N GLY A 49 -1.95 5.74 -3.60
CA GLY A 49 -2.58 5.43 -4.88
C GLY A 49 -2.23 6.40 -6.01
N TYR A 50 -1.52 7.49 -5.73
CA TYR A 50 -1.03 8.38 -6.78
C TYR A 50 -0.01 7.66 -7.68
N THR A 51 -0.16 7.84 -8.98
CA THR A 51 0.70 7.21 -9.99
C THR A 51 1.49 8.27 -10.75
N ASP A 52 2.80 8.05 -10.90
CA ASP A 52 3.70 8.87 -11.70
C ASP A 52 4.67 8.00 -12.48
N ASN A 53 4.80 8.21 -13.79
CA ASN A 53 5.78 7.53 -14.65
C ASN A 53 5.87 6.00 -14.48
N GLY A 54 4.72 5.33 -14.26
CA GLY A 54 4.67 3.87 -14.07
C GLY A 54 4.98 3.41 -12.64
N TRP A 55 5.11 4.33 -11.69
CA TRP A 55 5.23 4.06 -10.25
C TRP A 55 3.97 4.47 -9.53
N THR A 56 3.61 3.74 -8.48
CA THR A 56 2.47 4.06 -7.62
C THR A 56 2.95 4.23 -6.18
N LEU A 57 2.51 5.31 -5.53
CA LEU A 57 2.75 5.53 -4.11
C LEU A 57 1.85 4.59 -3.32
N VAL A 58 2.43 3.62 -2.62
CA VAL A 58 1.67 2.56 -1.93
C VAL A 58 1.63 2.75 -0.41
N ALA A 59 2.62 3.43 0.16
CA ALA A 59 2.71 3.67 1.59
C ALA A 59 3.52 4.93 1.88
N THR A 60 3.34 5.48 3.08
CA THR A 60 4.07 6.66 3.53
C THR A 60 4.33 6.58 5.03
N THR A 61 5.50 7.05 5.47
CA THR A 61 5.80 7.14 6.91
C THR A 61 5.34 8.44 7.55
N LYS A 62 4.46 9.21 6.87
CA LYS A 62 3.98 10.50 7.36
C LYS A 62 3.09 10.38 8.59
N TYR A 63 2.31 9.31 8.68
CA TYR A 63 1.28 9.13 9.72
C TYR A 63 1.58 7.95 10.66
N GLU A 64 2.42 7.02 10.23
CA GLU A 64 2.82 5.82 10.97
C GLU A 64 4.25 5.48 10.60
N ASP A 65 4.99 4.80 11.48
CA ASP A 65 6.36 4.39 11.17
C ASP A 65 6.40 3.15 10.25
N HIS A 66 7.56 2.91 9.64
CA HIS A 66 7.77 1.78 8.73
C HIS A 66 7.61 0.40 9.39
N LEU A 67 7.81 0.28 10.71
CA LEU A 67 7.55 -0.97 11.43
C LEU A 67 6.05 -1.25 11.53
N ALA A 68 5.23 -0.24 11.83
CA ALA A 68 3.79 -0.34 11.84
C ALA A 68 3.25 -0.68 10.43
N LEU A 69 3.83 -0.10 9.39
CA LEU A 69 3.48 -0.45 8.00
C LEU A 69 3.72 -1.93 7.69
N GLU A 70 4.82 -2.52 8.19
CA GLU A 70 5.14 -3.93 7.97
C GLU A 70 4.20 -4.83 8.77
N LEU A 71 4.03 -4.55 10.06
CA LEU A 71 3.18 -5.35 10.95
C LEU A 71 1.69 -5.35 10.53
N THR A 72 1.25 -4.29 9.84
CA THR A 72 -0.11 -4.19 9.30
C THR A 72 -0.25 -4.73 7.88
N GLY A 73 0.84 -5.21 7.27
CA GLY A 73 0.86 -5.76 5.92
C GLY A 73 0.74 -4.72 4.81
N LYS A 74 0.97 -3.43 5.11
CA LYS A 74 0.98 -2.35 4.10
C LYS A 74 2.28 -2.32 3.30
N ILE A 75 3.37 -2.84 3.86
CA ILE A 75 4.64 -3.08 3.16
C ILE A 75 5.13 -4.50 3.49
N SER A 76 5.94 -5.12 2.62
CA SER A 76 6.67 -6.35 2.97
C SER A 76 7.81 -6.10 3.93
N LEU A 77 8.23 -7.21 4.55
CA LEU A 77 9.54 -7.36 5.15
C LEU A 77 10.70 -6.88 4.25
N GLU A 78 10.71 -7.18 2.95
CA GLU A 78 11.79 -6.72 2.04
C GLU A 78 11.85 -5.18 1.94
N CYS A 79 10.72 -4.53 1.60
CA CYS A 79 10.63 -3.07 1.61
C CYS A 79 10.96 -2.46 2.99
N TYR A 80 10.64 -3.15 4.09
CA TYR A 80 11.00 -2.74 5.45
C TYR A 80 12.52 -2.77 5.66
N GLU A 81 13.18 -3.85 5.26
CA GLU A 81 14.62 -4.05 5.44
C GLU A 81 15.46 -3.02 4.65
N ILE A 82 14.98 -2.60 3.47
CA ILE A 82 15.68 -1.58 2.65
C ILE A 82 15.34 -0.13 3.01
N TYR A 83 14.46 0.11 3.99
CA TYR A 83 14.05 1.47 4.41
C TYR A 83 15.24 2.38 4.75
N GLY A 84 16.30 1.77 5.29
CA GLY A 84 17.52 2.45 5.70
C GLY A 84 17.31 3.32 6.93
N SER A 85 18.05 4.43 7.02
CA SER A 85 17.98 5.33 8.17
C SER A 85 16.66 6.10 8.21
N GLY A 86 16.13 6.27 9.42
CA GLY A 86 14.94 7.07 9.69
C GLY A 86 15.15 8.58 9.56
N CYS A 87 14.05 9.30 9.67
CA CYS A 87 13.96 10.75 9.49
C CYS A 87 13.97 11.48 10.83
N VAL A 88 14.77 12.54 10.96
CA VAL A 88 14.70 13.49 12.08
C VAL A 88 13.50 14.42 11.91
N THR A 89 13.22 14.81 10.67
CA THR A 89 12.06 15.61 10.28
C THR A 89 11.50 15.10 8.95
N GLY A 90 10.21 15.36 8.73
CA GLY A 90 9.43 14.91 7.58
C GLY A 90 9.29 13.39 7.48
N TRP A 91 9.10 12.87 6.27
CA TRP A 91 8.75 11.47 6.03
C TRP A 91 9.30 10.94 4.71
N LYS A 92 9.18 9.62 4.51
CA LYS A 92 9.45 8.94 3.24
C LYS A 92 8.18 8.38 2.62
N ASN A 93 8.14 8.29 1.30
CA ASN A 93 7.09 7.61 0.55
C ASN A 93 7.66 6.33 -0.09
N LEU A 94 6.90 5.25 -0.03
CA LEU A 94 7.22 4.03 -0.75
C LEU A 94 6.51 4.03 -2.10
N TRP A 95 7.31 3.95 -3.16
CA TRP A 95 6.87 3.79 -4.53
C TRP A 95 7.15 2.38 -4.99
N CYS A 96 6.19 1.82 -5.74
CA CYS A 96 6.34 0.53 -6.39
C CYS A 96 6.02 0.66 -7.88
N PRO A 97 6.72 -0.09 -8.75
CA PRO A 97 6.39 -0.11 -10.17
C PRO A 97 5.00 -0.72 -10.33
N ARG A 98 4.20 -0.12 -11.21
CA ARG A 98 2.90 -0.66 -11.61
C ARG A 98 3.14 -2.01 -12.26
N MET A 99 2.62 -3.08 -11.69
CA MET A 99 2.64 -4.39 -12.33
C MET A 99 1.81 -4.29 -13.61
N SER A 100 2.50 -4.22 -14.75
CA SER A 100 1.89 -4.42 -16.06
C SER A 100 1.39 -5.86 -16.13
N PHE A 101 0.08 -6.04 -16.08
CA PHE A 101 -0.59 -7.30 -16.43
C PHE A 101 -0.43 -7.62 -17.92
#